data_AF-A0A957SCV8-F1
#
_entry.id   AF-A0A957SCV8-F1
#
_cell.length_a   1.000
_cell.length_b   1.000
_cell.length_c   1.000
_cell.angle_alpha   90.00
_cell.angle_beta   90.00
_cell.angle_gamma   90.00
#
_symmetry.space_group_name_H-M   'P 1'
#
loop_
_entity.id
_entity.type
_entity.pdbx_description
1 polymer ?
#
loop_
_entity_poly.entity_id
_entity_poly.type
_entity_poly.pdbx_seq_one_letter_code
_entity_poly.pdbx_strand_id
1 'polypeptide(L)'
;ADVIPLHPAPTNGAMALLEGSTNGHESSNGHNGHAAAATAPAKPRRAQSGAALRPAQPQGEPWRGPIQMGQGRMAEQMVQVAYNAQHLIPWHWPVPAYLVTKAIGSGIFMVLALGWLLKIINFAPGMAVLSGFLSLLFIGITTALLVLDLERPERFLKIITRPQWNSWLTRGAFILIGFSLLLGVWWILETAAYVGIGSPDAAAAFRPIAIWLGLPLAVGTAVYTAFLFGQAEGRDLWQSSLLPFHLLVQALMVGSGIVLLLDVIMPVSDGLNGFAFAVLAISLVVDLFVTLLGEFGMPHASDAAAKAAHAISNGRYRNLYWWGSIGLGHVVPLILLWLGHPALTAQAGIYAIIGLFLFEYAFVMAPQDVPNS
;
A
#
# COMPACT_ATOMS: atom_id res chain seq x y z
N ALA A 1 -36.83 -59.66 -14.44
CA ALA A 1 -35.56 -60.12 -13.89
C ALA A 1 -34.66 -58.92 -13.66
N ASP A 2 -34.37 -58.44 -12.47
CA ASP A 2 -34.87 -58.70 -11.12
C ASP A 2 -34.57 -57.46 -10.27
N VAL A 3 -35.45 -57.20 -9.31
CA VAL A 3 -35.36 -56.16 -8.29
C VAL A 3 -34.69 -56.78 -7.05
N ILE A 4 -33.68 -56.15 -6.46
CA ILE A 4 -33.35 -56.33 -5.02
C ILE A 4 -32.90 -54.97 -4.40
N PRO A 5 -33.54 -54.50 -3.32
CA PRO A 5 -33.31 -53.20 -2.67
C PRO A 5 -32.48 -53.23 -1.36
N LEU A 6 -32.40 -52.05 -0.77
CA LEU A 6 -31.60 -51.51 0.34
C LEU A 6 -31.85 -52.07 1.77
N HIS A 7 -30.82 -51.91 2.62
CA HIS A 7 -30.72 -52.00 4.10
C HIS A 7 -30.70 -53.38 4.79
N PRO A 8 -29.87 -53.56 5.83
CA PRO A 8 -30.15 -54.49 6.93
C PRO A 8 -30.96 -53.81 8.04
N ALA A 9 -31.99 -54.49 8.52
CA ALA A 9 -32.81 -54.13 9.69
C ALA A 9 -32.58 -55.18 10.82
N PRO A 10 -33.23 -55.07 11.99
CA PRO A 10 -32.61 -54.91 13.31
C PRO A 10 -32.59 -56.21 14.14
N THR A 11 -31.75 -56.25 15.19
CA THR A 11 -31.85 -57.26 16.25
C THR A 11 -32.54 -56.71 17.48
N ASN A 12 -33.67 -57.32 17.82
CA ASN A 12 -34.44 -57.10 19.05
C ASN A 12 -33.75 -57.74 20.26
N GLY A 13 -33.76 -57.03 21.40
CA GLY A 13 -33.48 -57.55 22.74
C GLY A 13 -34.22 -56.69 23.76
N ALA A 14 -35.01 -57.33 24.61
CA ALA A 14 -36.19 -56.78 25.27
C ALA A 14 -35.96 -56.05 26.61
N MET A 15 -36.93 -55.16 26.90
CA MET A 15 -37.48 -54.69 28.20
C MET A 15 -36.67 -54.82 29.50
N ALA A 16 -36.54 -53.68 30.19
CA ALA A 16 -36.97 -53.55 31.60
C ALA A 16 -37.30 -52.09 31.93
N LEU A 17 -38.53 -51.89 32.41
CA LEU A 17 -39.04 -50.69 33.08
C LEU A 17 -38.24 -50.41 34.37
N LEU A 18 -38.09 -49.14 34.74
CA LEU A 18 -38.25 -48.67 36.13
C LEU A 18 -38.34 -47.13 36.14
N GLU A 19 -39.53 -46.66 36.51
CA GLU A 19 -39.77 -45.30 37.01
C GLU A 19 -39.04 -45.10 38.35
N GLY A 20 -38.53 -43.89 38.58
CA GLY A 20 -37.87 -43.51 39.82
C GLY A 20 -37.64 -42.01 39.90
N SER A 21 -38.70 -41.28 40.23
CA SER A 21 -38.68 -39.90 40.74
C SER A 21 -37.78 -39.79 41.98
N THR A 22 -36.98 -38.72 42.10
CA THR A 22 -36.86 -37.87 43.31
C THR A 22 -35.92 -36.67 43.10
N ASN A 23 -36.30 -35.57 43.74
CA ASN A 23 -35.75 -34.20 43.66
C ASN A 23 -34.50 -33.98 44.55
N GLY A 24 -33.73 -32.90 44.29
CA GLY A 24 -32.99 -32.20 45.36
C GLY A 24 -31.68 -31.45 45.00
N HIS A 25 -31.81 -30.17 44.66
CA HIS A 25 -30.97 -28.98 44.96
C HIS A 25 -29.42 -29.03 45.16
N GLU A 26 -28.75 -28.24 44.30
CA GLU A 26 -27.81 -27.12 44.51
C GLU A 26 -26.43 -27.20 45.21
N SER A 27 -25.46 -26.59 44.49
CA SER A 27 -24.29 -25.78 44.93
C SER A 27 -23.03 -26.51 45.45
N SER A 28 -21.78 -26.15 45.09
CA SER A 28 -21.15 -25.25 44.10
C SER A 28 -19.62 -25.51 44.08
N ASN A 29 -18.98 -25.22 42.93
CA ASN A 29 -17.56 -24.85 42.66
C ASN A 29 -16.38 -25.75 43.14
N GLY A 30 -15.31 -25.96 42.38
CA GLY A 30 -14.88 -25.45 41.06
C GLY A 30 -13.43 -25.88 40.76
N HIS A 31 -13.14 -26.21 39.50
CA HIS A 31 -11.82 -26.51 38.94
C HIS A 31 -11.61 -25.60 37.72
N ASN A 32 -10.47 -24.91 37.61
CA ASN A 32 -10.12 -24.06 36.46
C ASN A 32 -9.02 -24.71 35.61
N GLY A 33 -9.38 -25.12 34.39
CA GLY A 33 -8.48 -25.34 33.26
C GLY A 33 -9.02 -24.57 32.05
N HIS A 34 -8.21 -23.69 31.46
CA HIS A 34 -8.60 -22.81 30.37
C HIS A 34 -8.70 -23.56 29.02
N ALA A 35 -9.93 -23.70 28.51
CA ALA A 35 -10.23 -23.92 27.10
C ALA A 35 -11.04 -22.72 26.57
N ALA A 36 -10.65 -22.22 25.40
CA ALA A 36 -11.22 -21.04 24.77
C ALA A 36 -12.73 -21.20 24.54
N ALA A 37 -13.52 -20.36 25.20
CA ALA A 37 -14.96 -20.32 25.06
C ALA A 37 -15.34 -19.81 23.67
N ALA A 38 -15.96 -20.68 22.87
CA ALA A 38 -16.79 -20.29 21.75
C ALA A 38 -17.90 -19.38 22.30
N THR A 39 -17.91 -18.11 21.90
CA THR A 39 -19.01 -17.19 22.17
C THR A 39 -20.32 -17.80 21.68
N ALA A 40 -21.24 -18.03 22.61
CA ALA A 40 -22.58 -18.53 22.33
C ALA A 40 -23.28 -17.67 21.25
N PRO A 41 -24.05 -18.28 20.33
CA PRO A 41 -24.73 -17.51 19.29
C PRO A 41 -25.74 -16.55 19.93
N ALA A 42 -25.68 -15.28 19.51
CA ALA A 42 -26.66 -14.26 19.87
C ALA A 42 -28.08 -14.76 19.52
N LYS A 43 -29.06 -14.52 20.42
CA LYS A 43 -30.46 -14.94 20.23
C LYS A 43 -30.95 -14.51 18.84
N PRO A 44 -31.59 -15.41 18.07
CA PRO A 44 -32.07 -15.09 16.73
C PRO A 44 -33.11 -13.98 16.79
N ARG A 45 -32.83 -12.86 16.12
CA ARG A 45 -33.80 -11.76 15.95
C ARG A 45 -34.98 -12.29 15.14
N ARG A 46 -36.21 -11.85 15.45
CA ARG A 46 -37.42 -12.25 14.73
C ARG A 46 -38.16 -11.01 14.25
N ALA A 47 -38.71 -11.07 13.03
CA ALA A 47 -39.62 -10.06 12.51
C ALA A 47 -40.95 -10.08 13.29
N GLN A 48 -41.75 -9.02 13.20
CA GLN A 48 -43.11 -9.00 13.76
C GLN A 48 -44.01 -10.13 13.23
N SER A 49 -43.71 -10.67 12.04
CA SER A 49 -44.35 -11.85 11.47
C SER A 49 -43.93 -13.19 12.10
N GLY A 50 -43.04 -13.18 13.10
CA GLY A 50 -42.48 -14.38 13.73
C GLY A 50 -41.37 -15.07 12.94
N ALA A 51 -41.08 -14.60 11.72
CA ALA A 51 -40.00 -15.09 10.87
C ALA A 51 -38.62 -14.79 11.49
N ALA A 52 -37.73 -15.78 11.49
CA ALA A 52 -36.36 -15.59 11.93
C ALA A 52 -35.65 -14.60 10.99
N LEU A 53 -35.13 -13.51 11.54
CA LEU A 53 -34.29 -12.56 10.81
C LEU A 53 -32.90 -13.15 10.73
N ARG A 54 -32.36 -13.20 9.51
CA ARG A 54 -30.99 -13.64 9.27
C ARG A 54 -30.04 -12.68 10.02
N PRO A 55 -29.04 -13.19 10.75
CA PRO A 55 -27.96 -12.33 11.24
C PRO A 55 -27.32 -11.63 10.03
N ALA A 56 -26.87 -10.38 10.20
CA ALA A 56 -26.10 -9.70 9.16
C ALA A 56 -24.90 -10.59 8.80
N GLN A 57 -24.65 -10.79 7.49
CA GLN A 57 -23.55 -11.59 6.98
C GLN A 57 -22.81 -10.80 5.89
N PRO A 58 -21.49 -10.96 5.78
CA PRO A 58 -20.72 -10.39 4.68
C PRO A 58 -21.25 -10.90 3.34
N GLN A 59 -21.51 -9.99 2.40
CA GLN A 59 -21.94 -10.36 1.06
C GLN A 59 -20.79 -11.07 0.31
N GLY A 60 -21.10 -12.19 -0.36
CA GLY A 60 -20.14 -12.93 -1.19
C GLY A 60 -19.32 -14.03 -0.48
N GLU A 61 -19.39 -14.20 0.84
CA GLU A 61 -18.71 -15.31 1.54
C GLU A 61 -19.69 -16.37 2.04
N PRO A 62 -19.64 -17.60 1.49
CA PRO A 62 -20.55 -18.64 1.94
C PRO A 62 -20.08 -19.28 3.27
N TRP A 63 -20.93 -19.17 4.31
CA TRP A 63 -20.72 -19.69 5.69
C TRP A 63 -20.29 -21.17 5.80
N ARG A 64 -20.52 -21.98 4.76
CA ARG A 64 -20.20 -23.43 4.73
C ARG A 64 -19.41 -23.86 3.49
N GLY A 65 -18.69 -22.93 2.86
CA GLY A 65 -18.06 -23.18 1.56
C GLY A 65 -19.10 -23.25 0.43
N PRO A 66 -18.72 -23.73 -0.77
CA PRO A 66 -19.54 -23.61 -1.98
C PRO A 66 -20.89 -24.34 -1.93
N ILE A 67 -21.07 -25.28 -1.00
CA ILE A 67 -22.32 -26.04 -0.83
C ILE A 67 -22.96 -25.66 0.51
N GLN A 68 -23.99 -24.83 0.46
CA GLN A 68 -24.83 -24.54 1.62
C GLN A 68 -26.04 -25.47 1.63
N MET A 69 -25.98 -26.51 2.48
CA MET A 69 -27.16 -27.33 2.82
C MET A 69 -27.93 -26.62 3.93
N GLY A 70 -29.08 -26.02 3.57
CA GLY A 70 -30.00 -25.37 4.51
C GLY A 70 -30.65 -26.36 5.48
N GLN A 71 -31.04 -25.89 6.67
CA GLN A 71 -31.72 -26.71 7.68
C GLN A 71 -33.25 -26.54 7.65
N GLY A 72 -33.81 -25.71 6.75
CA GLY A 72 -35.25 -25.67 6.50
C GLY A 72 -35.74 -24.52 5.61
N ARG A 73 -36.90 -24.79 4.97
CA ARG A 73 -37.69 -23.98 3.99
C ARG A 73 -36.93 -23.50 2.74
N MET A 74 -37.55 -23.74 1.58
CA MET A 74 -37.02 -23.51 0.21
C MET A 74 -36.33 -22.14 -0.05
N ALA A 75 -36.61 -21.12 0.76
CA ALA A 75 -36.01 -19.79 0.61
C ALA A 75 -34.51 -19.72 1.00
N GLU A 76 -33.99 -20.64 1.83
CA GLU A 76 -32.55 -20.67 2.17
C GLU A 76 -31.66 -21.06 0.98
N GLN A 77 -32.22 -21.76 -0.02
CA GLN A 77 -31.52 -22.15 -1.25
C GLN A 77 -31.49 -21.03 -2.30
N MET A 78 -32.20 -19.91 -2.10
CA MET A 78 -32.38 -18.88 -3.14
C MET A 78 -31.17 -17.97 -3.39
N VAL A 79 -30.12 -18.04 -2.57
CA VAL A 79 -28.87 -17.30 -2.83
C VAL A 79 -27.68 -18.23 -2.60
N GLN A 80 -27.48 -19.14 -3.54
CA GLN A 80 -26.19 -19.78 -3.74
C GLN A 80 -25.42 -18.95 -4.77
N VAL A 81 -24.16 -18.64 -4.50
CA VAL A 81 -23.25 -18.11 -5.53
C VAL A 81 -23.07 -19.24 -6.55
N ALA A 82 -23.90 -19.23 -7.59
CA ALA A 82 -23.90 -20.27 -8.63
C ALA A 82 -22.61 -20.21 -9.46
N TYR A 83 -22.06 -19.00 -9.64
CA TYR A 83 -20.82 -18.74 -10.34
C TYR A 83 -20.03 -17.67 -9.58
N ASN A 84 -18.77 -17.99 -9.28
CA ASN A 84 -17.77 -17.00 -8.90
C ASN A 84 -16.82 -16.88 -10.10
N ALA A 85 -16.73 -15.69 -10.70
CA ALA A 85 -15.74 -15.45 -11.74
C ALA A 85 -14.38 -15.30 -11.05
N GLN A 86 -13.49 -16.27 -11.23
CA GLN A 86 -12.12 -16.13 -10.76
C GLN A 86 -11.45 -15.01 -11.54
N HIS A 87 -11.17 -13.90 -10.87
CA HIS A 87 -10.38 -12.82 -11.43
C HIS A 87 -8.89 -13.12 -11.22
N LEU A 88 -8.10 -12.96 -12.27
CA LEU A 88 -6.64 -12.97 -12.16
C LEU A 88 -6.20 -11.77 -11.31
N ILE A 89 -5.12 -11.93 -10.57
CA ILE A 89 -4.43 -10.82 -9.90
C ILE A 89 -3.63 -10.10 -10.99
N PRO A 90 -4.02 -8.90 -11.45
CA PRO A 90 -3.35 -8.25 -12.58
C PRO A 90 -1.98 -7.70 -12.21
N TRP A 91 -1.82 -7.17 -10.99
CA TRP A 91 -0.60 -6.48 -10.57
C TRP A 91 0.23 -7.31 -9.62
N HIS A 92 1.54 -7.31 -9.90
CA HIS A 92 2.52 -8.12 -9.20
C HIS A 92 3.61 -7.22 -8.59
N TRP A 93 4.81 -7.76 -8.42
CA TRP A 93 5.96 -7.05 -7.85
C TRP A 93 6.42 -5.77 -8.60
N PRO A 94 6.22 -5.58 -9.92
CA PRO A 94 6.65 -4.35 -10.59
C PRO A 94 5.95 -3.11 -10.05
N VAL A 95 4.68 -3.23 -9.64
CA VAL A 95 3.87 -2.10 -9.16
C VAL A 95 4.42 -1.49 -7.87
N PRO A 96 4.61 -2.25 -6.77
CA PRO A 96 5.30 -1.75 -5.59
C PRO A 96 6.71 -1.21 -5.89
N ALA A 97 7.45 -1.86 -6.78
CA ALA A 97 8.81 -1.45 -7.12
C ALA A 97 8.85 -0.09 -7.84
N TYR A 98 7.93 0.16 -8.79
CA TYR A 98 7.87 1.45 -9.46
C TYR A 98 7.32 2.55 -8.56
N LEU A 99 6.48 2.25 -7.55
CA LEU A 99 6.05 3.24 -6.57
C LEU A 99 7.23 3.80 -5.78
N VAL A 100 8.09 2.91 -5.26
CA VAL A 100 9.29 3.28 -4.49
C VAL A 100 10.31 4.00 -5.36
N THR A 101 10.62 3.47 -6.54
CA THR A 101 11.62 4.09 -7.42
C THR A 101 11.18 5.46 -7.93
N LYS A 102 9.89 5.64 -8.23
CA LYS A 102 9.27 6.93 -8.56
C LYS A 102 9.34 7.92 -7.40
N ALA A 103 9.03 7.45 -6.19
CA ALA A 103 9.10 8.24 -4.96
C ALA A 103 10.53 8.71 -4.69
N ILE A 104 11.55 7.86 -4.90
CA ILE A 104 12.96 8.25 -4.81
C ILE A 104 13.30 9.31 -5.86
N GLY A 105 12.99 9.05 -7.12
CA GLY A 105 13.37 9.94 -8.23
C GLY A 105 12.79 11.34 -8.10
N SER A 106 11.49 11.44 -7.81
CA SER A 106 10.80 12.71 -7.56
C SER A 106 11.18 13.34 -6.22
N GLY A 107 11.33 12.52 -5.17
CA GLY A 107 11.67 12.94 -3.81
C GLY A 107 12.99 13.69 -3.70
N ILE A 108 14.06 13.15 -4.30
CA ILE A 108 15.39 13.80 -4.30
C ILE A 108 15.27 15.21 -4.89
N PHE A 109 14.60 15.35 -6.03
CA PHE A 109 14.40 16.64 -6.68
C PHE A 109 13.56 17.59 -5.81
N MET A 110 12.46 17.11 -5.21
CA MET A 110 11.62 17.92 -4.33
C MET A 110 12.41 18.45 -3.12
N VAL A 111 13.22 17.63 -2.46
CA VAL A 111 14.03 18.06 -1.31
C VAL A 111 15.00 19.17 -1.71
N LEU A 112 15.67 19.04 -2.86
CA LEU A 112 16.59 20.08 -3.33
C LEU A 112 15.88 21.37 -3.75
N ALA A 113 14.78 21.23 -4.51
CA ALA A 113 13.96 22.35 -4.95
C ALA A 113 13.40 23.14 -3.75
N LEU A 114 12.88 22.44 -2.73
CA LEU A 114 12.37 23.06 -1.51
C LEU A 114 13.48 23.70 -0.68
N GLY A 115 14.61 23.01 -0.48
CA GLY A 115 15.75 23.56 0.25
C GLY A 115 16.29 24.84 -0.40
N TRP A 116 16.30 24.90 -1.74
CA TRP A 116 16.70 26.09 -2.47
C TRP A 116 15.65 27.21 -2.39
N LEU A 117 14.36 26.88 -2.55
CA LEU A 117 13.26 27.85 -2.48
C LEU A 117 13.17 28.51 -1.10
N LEU A 118 13.42 27.73 -0.03
CA LEU A 118 13.48 28.20 1.34
C LEU A 118 14.79 28.94 1.68
N LYS A 119 15.71 29.07 0.71
CA LYS A 119 17.02 29.71 0.86
C LYS A 119 17.90 29.06 1.96
N ILE A 120 17.67 27.78 2.22
CA ILE A 120 18.44 27.00 3.19
C ILE A 120 19.73 26.47 2.56
N ILE A 121 19.68 26.16 1.25
CA ILE A 121 20.80 25.56 0.52
C ILE A 121 21.16 26.37 -0.72
N ASN A 122 22.42 26.24 -1.13
CA ASN A 122 22.87 26.57 -2.47
C ASN A 122 23.27 25.28 -3.20
N PHE A 123 23.08 25.24 -4.52
CA PHE A 123 23.51 24.10 -5.32
C PHE A 123 25.03 24.04 -5.39
N ALA A 124 25.63 23.14 -4.62
CA ALA A 124 27.00 22.73 -4.84
C ALA A 124 27.09 21.98 -6.19
N PRO A 125 28.04 22.29 -7.09
CA PRO A 125 28.07 21.73 -8.44
C PRO A 125 28.04 20.19 -8.48
N GLY A 126 28.89 19.53 -7.69
CA GLY A 126 28.93 18.07 -7.62
C GLY A 126 27.64 17.46 -7.08
N MET A 127 27.01 18.12 -6.10
CA MET A 127 25.74 17.66 -5.53
C MET A 127 24.63 17.73 -6.58
N ALA A 128 24.51 18.85 -7.31
CA ALA A 128 23.49 19.02 -8.35
C ALA A 128 23.61 17.95 -9.45
N VAL A 129 24.85 17.64 -9.87
CA VAL A 129 25.11 16.59 -10.86
C VAL A 129 24.72 15.21 -10.33
N LEU A 130 25.17 14.83 -9.12
CA LEU A 130 24.94 13.50 -8.58
C LEU A 130 23.46 13.29 -8.25
N SER A 131 22.81 14.26 -7.60
CA SER A 131 21.39 14.18 -7.26
C SER A 131 20.51 14.20 -8.51
N GLY A 132 20.84 15.03 -9.50
CA GLY A 132 20.12 15.08 -10.78
C GLY A 132 20.24 13.76 -11.54
N PHE A 133 21.44 13.15 -11.53
CA PHE A 133 21.68 11.83 -12.11
C PHE A 133 20.85 10.75 -11.39
N LEU A 134 20.88 10.71 -10.06
CA LEU A 134 20.11 9.72 -9.29
C LEU A 134 18.61 9.89 -9.49
N SER A 135 18.10 11.13 -9.50
CA SER A 135 16.70 11.39 -9.83
C SER A 135 16.34 10.84 -11.21
N LEU A 136 17.13 11.12 -12.25
CA LEU A 136 16.91 10.59 -13.59
C LEU A 136 17.02 9.08 -13.66
N LEU A 137 18.00 8.48 -12.98
CA LEU A 137 18.19 7.05 -12.93
C LEU A 137 16.95 6.35 -12.35
N PHE A 138 16.45 6.82 -11.22
CA PHE A 138 15.28 6.24 -10.56
C PHE A 138 13.98 6.47 -11.34
N ILE A 139 13.80 7.63 -11.99
CA ILE A 139 12.69 7.85 -12.93
C ILE A 139 12.83 6.98 -14.19
N GLY A 140 14.05 6.74 -14.67
CA GLY A 140 14.33 5.81 -15.76
C GLY A 140 13.98 4.36 -15.39
N ILE A 141 14.37 3.92 -14.19
CA ILE A 141 13.99 2.60 -13.63
C ILE A 141 12.47 2.51 -13.50
N THR A 142 11.81 3.54 -12.97
CA THR A 142 10.34 3.62 -12.89
C THR A 142 9.71 3.42 -14.26
N THR A 143 10.21 4.12 -15.28
CA THR A 143 9.70 4.05 -16.65
C THR A 143 9.92 2.66 -17.26
N ALA A 144 11.07 2.04 -17.02
CA ALA A 144 11.34 0.67 -17.46
C ALA A 144 10.39 -0.34 -16.80
N LEU A 145 10.19 -0.24 -15.47
CA LEU A 145 9.25 -1.08 -14.74
C LEU A 145 7.81 -0.89 -15.21
N LEU A 146 7.39 0.35 -15.52
CA LEU A 146 6.07 0.62 -16.08
C LEU A 146 5.88 -0.04 -17.45
N VAL A 147 6.91 -0.06 -18.31
CA VAL A 147 6.84 -0.75 -19.61
C VAL A 147 6.79 -2.27 -19.42
N LEU A 148 7.55 -2.81 -18.47
CA LEU A 148 7.56 -4.25 -18.14
C LEU A 148 6.24 -4.73 -17.53
N ASP A 149 5.53 -3.87 -16.82
CA ASP A 149 4.23 -4.17 -16.20
C ASP A 149 3.08 -4.22 -17.23
N LEU A 150 3.30 -3.71 -18.45
CA LEU A 150 2.30 -3.82 -19.52
C LEU A 150 2.17 -5.27 -20.01
N GLU A 151 0.93 -5.73 -20.20
CA GLU A 151 0.67 -7.03 -20.85
C GLU A 151 1.25 -7.13 -22.27
N ARG A 152 1.36 -5.99 -22.98
CA ARG A 152 1.88 -5.88 -24.34
C ARG A 152 2.91 -4.74 -24.44
N PRO A 153 4.15 -4.96 -23.96
CA PRO A 153 5.18 -3.92 -23.88
C PRO A 153 5.53 -3.36 -25.26
N GLU A 154 5.38 -4.13 -26.34
CA GLU A 154 5.65 -3.69 -27.72
C GLU A 154 4.70 -2.57 -28.19
N ARG A 155 3.60 -2.34 -27.47
CA ARG A 155 2.60 -1.31 -27.79
C ARG A 155 2.72 -0.06 -26.93
N PHE A 156 3.74 0.06 -26.08
CA PHE A 156 3.84 1.17 -25.12
C PHE A 156 3.76 2.56 -25.81
N LEU A 157 4.33 2.72 -27.01
CA LEU A 157 4.27 3.96 -27.79
C LEU A 157 2.85 4.42 -28.15
N LYS A 158 1.83 3.54 -28.02
CA LYS A 158 0.43 3.94 -28.19
C LYS A 158 -0.03 4.95 -27.15
N ILE A 159 0.57 4.97 -25.96
CA ILE A 159 0.23 5.98 -24.94
C ILE A 159 0.56 7.41 -25.42
N ILE A 160 1.59 7.55 -26.25
CA ILE A 160 2.03 8.83 -26.83
C ILE A 160 1.30 9.09 -28.15
N THR A 161 1.19 8.08 -29.03
CA THR A 161 0.64 8.25 -30.37
C THR A 161 -0.89 8.28 -30.42
N ARG A 162 -1.58 7.69 -29.42
CA ARG A 162 -3.05 7.65 -29.31
C ARG A 162 -3.48 7.81 -27.83
N PRO A 163 -3.26 8.98 -27.23
CA PRO A 163 -3.53 9.20 -25.82
C PRO A 163 -5.03 9.17 -25.51
N GLN A 164 -5.40 8.46 -24.43
CA GLN A 164 -6.74 8.55 -23.84
C GLN A 164 -6.70 9.47 -22.62
N TRP A 165 -7.09 10.74 -22.80
CA TRP A 165 -6.91 11.81 -21.81
C TRP A 165 -7.78 11.67 -20.55
N ASN A 166 -8.79 10.80 -20.55
CA ASN A 166 -9.56 10.49 -19.35
C ASN A 166 -8.87 9.48 -18.42
N SER A 167 -7.84 8.79 -18.91
CA SER A 167 -7.07 7.83 -18.11
C SER A 167 -5.92 8.51 -17.37
N TRP A 168 -5.81 8.23 -16.07
CA TRP A 168 -4.68 8.66 -15.26
C TRP A 168 -3.37 7.97 -15.63
N LEU A 169 -3.42 6.79 -16.26
CA LEU A 169 -2.23 6.16 -16.84
C LEU A 169 -1.61 7.06 -17.92
N THR A 170 -2.43 7.56 -18.86
CA THR A 170 -1.98 8.48 -19.91
C THR A 170 -1.45 9.77 -19.30
N ARG A 171 -2.20 10.41 -18.39
CA ARG A 171 -1.78 11.67 -17.75
C ARG A 171 -0.46 11.49 -16.98
N GLY A 172 -0.32 10.40 -16.24
CA GLY A 172 0.90 10.04 -15.52
C GLY A 172 2.11 9.89 -16.45
N ALA A 173 1.94 9.24 -17.60
CA ALA A 173 3.00 9.12 -18.60
C ALA A 173 3.48 10.49 -19.14
N PHE A 174 2.56 11.41 -19.43
CA PHE A 174 2.93 12.77 -19.86
C PHE A 174 3.59 13.59 -18.74
N ILE A 175 3.17 13.41 -17.48
CA ILE A 175 3.83 14.02 -16.32
C ILE A 175 5.27 13.50 -16.20
N LEU A 176 5.47 12.18 -16.29
CA LEU A 176 6.80 11.56 -16.24
C LEU A 176 7.70 12.03 -17.39
N ILE A 177 7.17 12.11 -18.62
CA ILE A 177 7.91 12.63 -19.77
C ILE A 177 8.32 14.08 -19.53
N GLY A 178 7.38 14.94 -19.13
CA GLY A 178 7.65 16.35 -18.85
C GLY A 178 8.69 16.52 -17.74
N PHE A 179 8.55 15.77 -16.64
CA PHE A 179 9.50 15.79 -15.53
C PHE A 179 10.89 15.32 -15.98
N SER A 180 10.97 14.19 -16.70
CA SER A 180 12.23 13.62 -17.19
C SER A 180 12.95 14.54 -18.18
N LEU A 181 12.21 15.21 -19.08
CA LEU A 181 12.80 16.14 -20.04
C LEU A 181 13.35 17.38 -19.35
N LEU A 182 12.57 18.00 -18.45
CA LEU A 182 13.02 19.18 -17.72
C LEU A 182 14.24 18.87 -16.84
N LEU A 183 14.16 17.76 -16.09
CA LEU A 183 15.24 17.28 -15.24
C LEU A 183 16.48 16.89 -16.07
N GLY A 184 16.27 16.29 -17.24
CA GLY A 184 17.32 15.92 -18.19
C GLY A 184 18.08 17.15 -18.70
N VAL A 185 17.36 18.20 -19.10
CA VAL A 185 17.98 19.47 -19.52
C VAL A 185 18.76 20.09 -18.36
N TRP A 186 18.17 20.15 -17.16
CA TRP A 186 18.86 20.68 -15.98
C TRP A 186 20.15 19.90 -15.69
N TRP A 187 20.07 18.57 -15.64
CA TRP A 187 21.21 17.70 -15.37
C TRP A 187 22.32 17.82 -16.43
N ILE A 188 21.97 17.91 -17.72
CA ILE A 188 22.93 18.13 -18.81
C ILE A 188 23.66 19.46 -18.61
N LEU A 189 22.96 20.53 -18.28
CA LEU A 189 23.55 21.85 -18.06
C LEU A 189 24.49 21.87 -16.84
N GLU A 190 24.05 21.31 -15.70
CA GLU A 190 24.88 21.20 -14.50
C GLU A 190 26.12 20.34 -14.76
N THR A 191 25.96 19.22 -15.46
CA THR A 191 27.08 18.32 -15.79
C THR A 191 28.05 18.99 -16.76
N ALA A 192 27.57 19.65 -17.80
CA ALA A 192 28.40 20.36 -18.76
C ALA A 192 29.21 21.48 -18.09
N ALA A 193 28.59 22.25 -17.18
CA ALA A 193 29.27 23.25 -16.38
C ALA A 193 30.31 22.61 -15.43
N TYR A 194 29.97 21.48 -14.78
CA TYR A 194 30.85 20.77 -13.85
C TYR A 194 32.12 20.23 -14.51
N VAL A 195 32.02 19.70 -15.74
CA VAL A 195 33.17 19.16 -16.49
C VAL A 195 33.92 20.21 -17.33
N GLY A 196 33.48 21.48 -17.29
CA GLY A 196 34.14 22.59 -17.96
C GLY A 196 33.89 22.70 -19.47
N ILE A 197 32.88 22.02 -20.01
CA ILE A 197 32.50 22.08 -21.44
C ILE A 197 31.34 23.07 -21.67
N GLY A 198 30.53 23.35 -20.64
CA GLY A 198 29.40 24.26 -20.68
C GLY A 198 29.62 25.55 -19.89
N SER A 199 28.72 26.52 -20.09
CA SER A 199 28.71 27.79 -19.33
C SER A 199 28.08 27.58 -17.94
N PRO A 200 28.80 27.88 -16.84
CA PRO A 200 28.22 27.89 -15.49
C PRO A 200 27.06 28.88 -15.35
N ASP A 201 27.12 30.01 -16.07
CA ASP A 201 26.08 31.03 -16.06
C ASP A 201 24.79 30.50 -16.70
N ALA A 202 24.89 29.70 -17.76
CA ALA A 202 23.73 29.06 -18.39
C ALA A 202 23.04 28.06 -17.44
N ALA A 203 23.82 27.23 -16.73
CA ALA A 203 23.28 26.33 -15.71
C ALA A 203 22.61 27.13 -14.57
N ALA A 204 23.27 28.17 -14.06
CA ALA A 204 22.74 29.02 -13.01
C ALA A 204 21.44 29.74 -13.44
N ALA A 205 21.37 30.23 -14.67
CA ALA A 205 20.18 30.88 -15.24
C ALA A 205 19.01 29.90 -15.43
N PHE A 206 19.29 28.61 -15.67
CA PHE A 206 18.25 27.59 -15.84
C PHE A 206 17.71 27.04 -14.51
N ARG A 207 18.49 27.07 -13.42
CA ARG A 207 18.07 26.54 -12.11
C ARG A 207 16.68 27.04 -11.65
N PRO A 208 16.36 28.35 -11.68
CA PRO A 208 15.02 28.81 -11.28
C PRO A 208 13.91 28.21 -12.14
N ILE A 209 14.14 28.08 -13.46
CA ILE A 209 13.18 27.48 -14.39
C ILE A 209 12.96 26.01 -14.05
N ALA A 210 14.06 25.27 -13.86
CA ALA A 210 14.03 23.87 -13.47
C ALA A 210 13.25 23.68 -12.16
N ILE A 211 13.45 24.53 -11.17
CA ILE A 211 12.79 24.44 -9.87
C ILE A 211 11.31 24.80 -9.97
N TRP A 212 10.95 25.94 -10.58
CA TRP A 212 9.57 26.41 -10.63
C TRP A 212 8.67 25.52 -11.49
N LEU A 213 9.19 24.97 -12.58
CA LEU A 213 8.43 24.03 -13.42
C LEU A 213 8.56 22.59 -12.93
N GLY A 214 9.73 22.23 -12.40
CA GLY A 214 10.03 20.87 -11.98
C GLY A 214 9.38 20.49 -10.67
N LEU A 215 9.21 21.42 -9.73
CA LEU A 215 8.58 21.11 -8.45
C LEU A 215 7.11 20.65 -8.63
N PRO A 216 6.25 21.35 -9.40
CA PRO A 216 4.92 20.85 -9.73
C PRO A 216 4.93 19.51 -10.46
N LEU A 217 5.88 19.29 -11.38
CA LEU A 217 6.03 18.03 -12.11
C LEU A 217 6.50 16.88 -11.22
N ALA A 218 7.38 17.15 -10.25
CA ALA A 218 7.86 16.17 -9.27
C ALA A 218 6.75 15.79 -8.29
N VAL A 219 5.98 16.77 -7.81
CA VAL A 219 4.76 16.52 -7.02
C VAL A 219 3.78 15.70 -7.84
N GLY A 220 3.48 16.12 -9.07
CA GLY A 220 2.62 15.37 -9.99
C GLY A 220 3.11 13.93 -10.20
N THR A 221 4.43 13.74 -10.35
CA THR A 221 5.07 12.43 -10.46
C THR A 221 4.86 11.59 -9.20
N ALA A 222 5.03 12.16 -8.01
CA ALA A 222 4.76 11.45 -6.76
C ALA A 222 3.29 11.02 -6.65
N VAL A 223 2.34 11.91 -6.95
CA VAL A 223 0.93 11.70 -6.60
C VAL A 223 0.06 11.07 -7.70
N TYR A 224 0.45 11.09 -8.99
CA TYR A 224 -0.47 10.66 -10.06
C TYR A 224 -0.96 9.22 -9.89
N THR A 225 -0.15 8.34 -9.28
CA THR A 225 -0.52 6.94 -9.08
C THR A 225 -1.66 6.77 -8.10
N ALA A 226 -1.86 7.69 -7.15
CA ALA A 226 -3.03 7.66 -6.28
C ALA A 226 -4.33 7.81 -7.09
N PHE A 227 -4.31 8.65 -8.13
CA PHE A 227 -5.48 8.81 -9.00
C PHE A 227 -5.66 7.63 -9.96
N LEU A 228 -4.56 6.98 -10.38
CA LEU A 228 -4.62 5.72 -11.13
C LEU A 228 -5.30 4.63 -10.27
N PHE A 229 -4.89 4.51 -9.01
CA PHE A 229 -5.49 3.64 -8.02
C PHE A 229 -6.97 3.98 -7.78
N GLY A 230 -7.32 5.26 -7.70
CA GLY A 230 -8.71 5.70 -7.60
C GLY A 230 -9.59 5.29 -8.80
N GLN A 231 -9.02 5.11 -10.00
CA GLN A 231 -9.75 4.64 -11.18
C GLN A 231 -9.98 3.12 -11.23
N ALA A 232 -9.36 2.35 -10.33
CA ALA A 232 -9.57 0.90 -10.25
C ALA A 232 -10.87 0.59 -9.50
N GLU A 233 -12.00 0.78 -10.19
CA GLU A 233 -13.33 0.42 -9.70
C GLU A 233 -13.36 -1.05 -9.24
N GLY A 234 -13.82 -1.30 -8.01
CA GLY A 234 -13.85 -2.62 -7.37
C GLY A 234 -12.72 -2.89 -6.38
N ARG A 235 -11.79 -1.95 -6.20
CA ARG A 235 -10.69 -2.05 -5.21
C ARG A 235 -10.76 -0.89 -4.22
N ASP A 236 -11.82 -0.88 -3.43
CA ASP A 236 -12.22 0.26 -2.60
C ASP A 236 -11.14 0.81 -1.65
N LEU A 237 -10.20 -0.03 -1.16
CA LEU A 237 -9.08 0.45 -0.34
C LEU A 237 -8.20 1.47 -1.08
N TRP A 238 -8.00 1.27 -2.38
CA TRP A 238 -7.19 2.15 -3.24
C TRP A 238 -7.87 3.49 -3.54
N GLN A 239 -9.17 3.61 -3.28
CA GLN A 239 -9.94 4.83 -3.54
C GLN A 239 -9.88 5.83 -2.37
N SER A 240 -8.99 5.61 -1.40
CA SER A 240 -8.73 6.53 -0.29
C SER A 240 -8.37 7.93 -0.81
N SER A 241 -9.10 8.94 -0.34
CA SER A 241 -8.83 10.35 -0.67
C SER A 241 -7.55 10.88 -0.03
N LEU A 242 -6.99 10.16 0.96
CA LEU A 242 -5.75 10.48 1.64
C LEU A 242 -4.51 10.02 0.83
N LEU A 243 -4.68 9.07 -0.09
CA LEU A 243 -3.59 8.43 -0.81
C LEU A 243 -2.68 9.40 -1.59
N PRO A 244 -3.18 10.45 -2.28
CA PRO A 244 -2.29 11.42 -2.93
C PRO A 244 -1.36 12.13 -1.94
N PHE A 245 -1.87 12.46 -0.75
CA PHE A 245 -1.06 13.08 0.30
C PHE A 245 -0.05 12.08 0.86
N HIS A 246 -0.48 10.84 1.09
CA HIS A 246 0.38 9.77 1.58
C HIS A 246 1.58 9.53 0.63
N LEU A 247 1.34 9.37 -0.68
CA LEU A 247 2.41 9.19 -1.66
C LEU A 247 3.38 10.39 -1.74
N LEU A 248 2.88 11.62 -1.51
CA LEU A 248 3.73 12.81 -1.46
C LEU A 248 4.67 12.79 -0.24
N VAL A 249 4.14 12.44 0.93
CA VAL A 249 4.93 12.30 2.16
C VAL A 249 5.98 11.20 2.00
N GLN A 250 5.61 10.05 1.44
CA GLN A 250 6.53 8.94 1.17
C GLN A 250 7.65 9.36 0.22
N ALA A 251 7.34 10.12 -0.84
CA ALA A 251 8.35 10.64 -1.75
C ALA A 251 9.34 11.59 -1.05
N LEU A 252 8.87 12.49 -0.18
CA LEU A 252 9.74 13.34 0.63
C LEU A 252 10.59 12.51 1.61
N MET A 253 10.02 11.47 2.20
CA MET A 253 10.70 10.55 3.11
C MET A 253 11.87 9.84 2.44
N VAL A 254 11.63 9.12 1.34
CA VAL A 254 12.72 8.39 0.67
C VAL A 254 13.68 9.33 -0.07
N GLY A 255 13.19 10.47 -0.57
CA GLY A 255 14.02 11.50 -1.19
C GLY A 255 15.05 12.08 -0.22
N SER A 256 14.60 12.45 0.98
CA SER A 256 15.49 12.97 2.03
C SER A 256 16.43 11.88 2.59
N GLY A 257 15.95 10.64 2.69
CA GLY A 257 16.79 9.48 3.01
C GLY A 257 17.95 9.27 2.03
N ILE A 258 17.72 9.41 0.72
CA ILE A 258 18.79 9.35 -0.28
C ILE A 258 19.75 10.53 -0.16
N VAL A 259 19.25 11.75 0.07
CA VAL A 259 20.14 12.93 0.25
C VAL A 259 21.07 12.76 1.45
N LEU A 260 20.60 12.19 2.56
CA LEU A 260 21.45 11.86 3.71
C LEU A 260 22.45 10.74 3.41
N LEU A 261 22.05 9.75 2.60
CA LEU A 261 22.97 8.71 2.13
C LEU A 261 24.10 9.26 1.26
N LEU A 262 23.85 10.33 0.50
CA LEU A 262 24.87 10.98 -0.31
C LEU A 262 26.01 11.57 0.52
N ASP A 263 25.75 11.97 1.77
CA ASP A 263 26.77 12.52 2.68
C ASP A 263 27.89 11.51 3.00
N VAL A 264 27.60 10.21 2.89
CA VAL A 264 28.60 9.14 3.03
C VAL A 264 29.52 9.05 1.81
N ILE A 265 29.03 9.45 0.63
CA ILE A 265 29.76 9.35 -0.64
C ILE A 265 30.52 10.64 -0.91
N MET A 266 29.91 11.79 -0.64
CA MET A 266 30.49 13.11 -0.83
C MET A 266 29.99 14.08 0.25
N PRO A 267 30.84 15.01 0.72
CA PRO A 267 30.41 15.99 1.72
C PRO A 267 29.19 16.80 1.25
N VAL A 268 28.11 16.73 2.02
CA VAL A 268 26.92 17.56 1.87
C VAL A 268 27.10 18.81 2.71
N SER A 269 26.55 19.95 2.26
CA SER A 269 26.57 21.16 3.10
C SER A 269 25.72 20.98 4.35
N ASP A 270 26.15 21.54 5.49
CA ASP A 270 25.43 21.45 6.76
C ASP A 270 23.96 21.87 6.64
N GLY A 271 23.67 22.89 5.83
CA GLY A 271 22.31 23.35 5.54
C GLY A 271 21.47 22.30 4.82
N LEU A 272 22.02 21.59 3.82
CA LEU A 272 21.31 20.53 3.11
C LEU A 272 21.16 19.27 3.98
N ASN A 273 22.20 18.90 4.74
CA ASN A 273 22.14 17.78 5.67
C ASN A 273 21.05 18.01 6.73
N GLY A 274 21.09 19.17 7.41
CA GLY A 274 20.10 19.52 8.43
C GLY A 274 18.67 19.63 7.87
N PHE A 275 18.52 20.17 6.66
CA PHE A 275 17.21 20.20 5.99
C PHE A 275 16.71 18.79 5.64
N ALA A 276 17.54 17.94 5.05
CA ALA A 276 17.16 16.57 4.71
C ALA A 276 16.86 15.75 5.97
N PHE A 277 17.61 15.93 7.05
CA PHE A 277 17.31 15.35 8.36
C PHE A 277 15.92 15.75 8.86
N ALA A 278 15.60 17.04 8.83
CA ALA A 278 14.30 17.54 9.27
C ALA A 278 13.17 16.99 8.40
N VAL A 279 13.34 16.98 7.07
CA VAL A 279 12.35 16.42 6.14
C VAL A 279 12.16 14.93 6.40
N LEU A 280 13.23 14.15 6.60
CA LEU A 280 13.12 12.72 6.89
C LEU A 280 12.40 12.48 8.21
N ALA A 281 12.78 13.18 9.28
CA ALA A 281 12.17 13.01 10.59
C ALA A 281 10.67 13.38 10.58
N ILE A 282 10.32 14.53 9.98
CA ILE A 282 8.94 14.99 9.88
C ILE A 282 8.13 14.05 8.99
N SER A 283 8.64 13.66 7.82
CA SER A 283 7.92 12.79 6.91
C SER A 283 7.70 11.39 7.48
N LEU A 284 8.67 10.80 8.20
CA LEU A 284 8.46 9.55 8.94
C LEU A 284 7.31 9.66 9.96
N VAL A 285 7.27 10.75 10.75
CA VAL A 285 6.20 10.94 11.75
C VAL A 285 4.85 11.14 11.08
N VAL A 286 4.80 11.92 10.01
CA VAL A 286 3.57 12.19 9.25
C VAL A 286 3.10 10.92 8.53
N ASP A 287 3.99 10.15 7.91
CA ASP A 287 3.68 8.89 7.23
C ASP A 287 3.14 7.85 8.22
N LEU A 288 3.77 7.74 9.39
CA LEU A 288 3.31 6.88 10.47
C LEU A 288 1.91 7.30 10.97
N PHE A 289 1.67 8.59 11.13
CA PHE A 289 0.37 9.14 11.53
C PHE A 289 -0.71 8.84 10.47
N VAL A 290 -0.42 9.14 9.21
CA VAL A 290 -1.29 8.90 8.05
C VAL A 290 -1.62 7.41 7.93
N THR A 291 -0.62 6.54 8.05
CA THR A 291 -0.78 5.10 7.99
C THR A 291 -1.61 4.58 9.16
N LEU A 292 -1.23 4.86 10.40
CA LEU A 292 -1.87 4.25 11.58
C LEU A 292 -3.24 4.85 11.90
N LEU A 293 -3.40 6.17 11.75
CA LEU A 293 -4.64 6.87 12.15
C LEU A 293 -5.52 7.23 10.97
N GLY A 294 -4.95 7.46 9.79
CA GLY A 294 -5.70 7.78 8.58
C GLY A 294 -6.21 6.54 7.87
N GLU A 295 -5.31 5.72 7.32
CA GLU A 295 -5.67 4.60 6.45
C GLU A 295 -6.19 3.38 7.25
N PHE A 296 -5.49 2.97 8.32
CA PHE A 296 -5.84 1.72 9.03
C PHE A 296 -6.56 1.95 10.37
N GLY A 297 -6.58 3.18 10.88
CA GLY A 297 -7.26 3.53 12.14
C GLY A 297 -8.74 3.87 11.98
N MET A 298 -9.15 4.28 10.77
CA MET A 298 -10.53 4.69 10.49
C MET A 298 -11.41 3.51 10.03
N PRO A 299 -12.71 3.50 10.37
CA PRO A 299 -13.66 2.57 9.79
C PRO A 299 -13.72 2.76 8.26
N HIS A 300 -13.74 1.65 7.54
CA HIS A 300 -13.79 1.66 6.07
C HIS A 300 -15.25 1.65 5.60
N ALA A 301 -15.53 2.39 4.52
CA ALA A 301 -16.90 2.56 4.02
C ALA A 301 -17.51 1.28 3.40
N SER A 302 -16.66 0.34 2.96
CA SER A 302 -17.09 -0.93 2.37
C SER A 302 -16.45 -2.14 3.05
N ASP A 303 -17.16 -3.26 3.01
CA ASP A 303 -16.68 -4.55 3.52
C ASP A 303 -15.42 -5.02 2.77
N ALA A 304 -15.33 -4.73 1.46
CA ALA A 304 -14.17 -5.08 0.65
C ALA A 304 -12.90 -4.34 1.10
N ALA A 305 -13.03 -3.03 1.34
CA ALA A 305 -11.93 -2.22 1.88
C ALA A 305 -11.54 -2.68 3.29
N ALA A 306 -12.53 -2.95 4.16
CA ALA A 306 -12.27 -3.45 5.51
C ALA A 306 -11.54 -4.80 5.51
N LYS A 307 -11.91 -5.73 4.62
CA LYS A 307 -11.22 -7.03 4.46
C LYS A 307 -9.78 -6.86 3.97
N ALA A 308 -9.54 -6.00 2.99
CA ALA A 308 -8.19 -5.71 2.51
C ALA A 308 -7.32 -5.09 3.62
N ALA A 309 -7.87 -4.13 4.37
CA ALA A 309 -7.18 -3.52 5.51
C ALA A 309 -6.90 -4.53 6.64
N HIS A 310 -7.83 -5.46 6.90
CA HIS A 310 -7.61 -6.56 7.83
C HIS A 310 -6.50 -7.51 7.35
N ALA A 311 -6.46 -7.83 6.06
CA ALA A 311 -5.41 -8.67 5.47
C ALA A 311 -4.00 -8.05 5.63
N ILE A 312 -3.91 -6.72 5.59
CA ILE A 312 -2.67 -5.96 5.86
C ILE A 312 -2.31 -5.95 7.33
N SER A 313 -3.25 -5.57 8.21
CA SER A 313 -2.98 -5.34 9.62
C SER A 313 -2.89 -6.61 10.46
N ASN A 314 -3.71 -7.62 10.17
CA ASN A 314 -3.87 -8.81 11.02
C ASN A 314 -3.80 -10.14 10.24
N GLY A 315 -3.98 -10.10 8.92
CA GLY A 315 -4.01 -11.28 8.06
C GLY A 315 -2.66 -11.61 7.40
N ARG A 316 -2.73 -11.99 6.11
CA ARG A 316 -1.60 -12.54 5.34
C ARG A 316 -0.37 -11.63 5.32
N TYR A 317 -0.55 -10.32 5.27
CA TYR A 317 0.55 -9.35 5.09
C TYR A 317 1.01 -8.69 6.39
N ARG A 318 0.50 -9.13 7.56
CA ARG A 318 0.77 -8.50 8.86
C ARG A 318 2.26 -8.35 9.19
N ASN A 319 3.09 -9.30 8.78
CA ASN A 319 4.53 -9.25 9.06
C ASN A 319 5.22 -8.18 8.22
N LEU A 320 4.82 -8.03 6.95
CA LEU A 320 5.33 -6.97 6.06
C LEU A 320 4.90 -5.60 6.58
N TYR A 321 3.68 -5.50 7.10
CA TYR A 321 3.17 -4.26 7.68
C TYR A 321 3.84 -3.92 9.02
N TRP A 322 3.69 -4.76 10.06
CA TRP A 322 4.15 -4.43 11.40
C TRP A 322 5.67 -4.47 11.55
N TRP A 323 6.34 -5.55 11.10
CA TRP A 323 7.79 -5.67 11.26
C TRP A 323 8.54 -4.96 10.13
N GLY A 324 8.01 -5.02 8.92
CA GLY A 324 8.59 -4.36 7.75
C GLY A 324 8.35 -2.85 7.74
N SER A 325 7.13 -2.41 7.49
CA SER A 325 6.83 -0.98 7.35
C SER A 325 6.95 -0.22 8.68
N ILE A 326 6.25 -0.66 9.73
CA ILE A 326 6.21 0.09 11.00
C ILE A 326 7.52 -0.07 11.77
N GLY A 327 7.98 -1.30 11.98
CA GLY A 327 9.22 -1.58 12.70
C GLY A 327 10.46 -1.07 11.97
N LEU A 328 10.78 -1.70 10.84
CA LEU A 328 11.98 -1.39 10.06
C LEU A 328 11.88 -0.06 9.32
N GLY A 329 10.73 0.30 8.76
CA GLY A 329 10.56 1.52 7.98
C GLY A 329 10.36 2.81 8.76
N HIS A 330 9.93 2.73 10.02
CA HIS A 330 9.63 3.92 10.83
C HIS A 330 10.36 3.94 12.17
N VAL A 331 10.11 2.94 13.03
CA VAL A 331 10.65 2.92 14.40
C VAL A 331 12.18 2.89 14.38
N VAL A 332 12.79 2.03 13.57
CA VAL A 332 14.25 1.95 13.46
C VAL A 332 14.85 3.27 12.94
N PRO A 333 14.41 3.84 11.79
CA PRO A 333 14.86 5.16 11.34
C PRO A 333 14.73 6.26 12.38
N LEU A 334 13.60 6.36 13.07
CA LEU A 334 13.39 7.39 14.11
C LEU A 334 14.39 7.24 15.28
N ILE A 335 14.68 6.01 15.71
CA ILE A 335 15.71 5.74 16.72
C ILE A 335 17.09 6.16 16.21
N LEU A 336 17.43 5.79 14.97
CA LEU A 336 18.73 6.13 14.37
C LEU A 336 18.92 7.65 14.23
N LEU A 337 17.87 8.38 13.85
CA LEU A 337 17.89 9.84 13.79
C LEU A 337 18.03 10.46 15.17
N TRP A 338 17.35 9.90 16.19
CA TRP A 338 17.46 10.37 17.57
C TRP A 338 18.87 10.21 18.16
N LEU A 339 19.59 9.15 17.77
CA LEU A 339 20.98 8.94 18.17
C LEU A 339 21.96 9.94 17.51
N GLY A 340 21.57 10.58 16.41
CA GLY A 340 22.24 11.79 15.89
C GLY A 340 23.62 11.61 15.24
N HIS A 341 24.10 10.38 15.01
CA HIS A 341 25.38 10.14 14.34
C HIS A 341 25.22 10.12 12.80
N PRO A 342 26.11 10.78 12.03
CA PRO A 342 26.00 10.86 10.55
C PRO A 342 25.92 9.52 9.82
N ALA A 343 26.64 8.51 10.30
CA ALA A 343 26.51 7.15 9.75
C ALA A 343 25.06 6.65 9.94
N LEU A 344 24.54 6.75 11.18
CA LEU A 344 23.21 6.26 11.53
C LEU A 344 22.10 6.98 10.77
N THR A 345 22.24 8.29 10.52
CA THR A 345 21.25 9.04 9.73
C THR A 345 21.20 8.55 8.28
N ALA A 346 22.34 8.17 7.69
CA ALA A 346 22.36 7.53 6.37
C ALA A 346 21.68 6.15 6.41
N GLN A 347 21.96 5.32 7.42
CA GLN A 347 21.27 4.03 7.58
C GLN A 347 19.75 4.19 7.76
N ALA A 348 19.29 5.25 8.44
CA ALA A 348 17.86 5.55 8.59
C ALA A 348 17.16 5.68 7.23
N GLY A 349 17.81 6.32 6.25
CA GLY A 349 17.31 6.42 4.87
C GLY A 349 17.15 5.07 4.19
N ILE A 350 18.11 4.15 4.36
CA ILE A 350 18.05 2.79 3.79
C ILE A 350 16.87 2.02 4.38
N TYR A 351 16.73 2.05 5.70
CA TYR A 351 15.66 1.33 6.38
C TYR A 351 14.27 1.89 6.04
N ALA A 352 14.13 3.21 5.91
CA ALA A 352 12.90 3.85 5.44
C ALA A 352 12.51 3.39 4.03
N ILE A 353 13.47 3.29 3.10
CA ILE A 353 13.22 2.80 1.73
C ILE A 353 12.78 1.34 1.73
N ILE A 354 13.45 0.47 2.49
CA ILE A 354 13.09 -0.95 2.60
C ILE A 354 11.69 -1.08 3.20
N GLY A 355 11.41 -0.38 4.30
CA GLY A 355 10.10 -0.41 4.94
C GLY A 355 8.98 0.09 4.03
N LEU A 356 9.23 1.15 3.25
CA LEU A 356 8.30 1.64 2.24
C LEU A 356 8.00 0.57 1.18
N PHE A 357 9.01 -0.13 0.67
CA PHE A 357 8.76 -1.22 -0.29
C PHE A 357 7.87 -2.33 0.29
N LEU A 358 8.09 -2.71 1.55
CA LEU A 358 7.28 -3.72 2.22
C LEU A 358 5.84 -3.24 2.46
N PHE A 359 5.66 -1.95 2.76
CA PHE A 359 4.35 -1.31 2.82
C PHE A 359 3.64 -1.38 1.47
N GLU A 360 4.28 -0.88 0.41
CA GLU A 360 3.69 -0.79 -0.93
C GLU A 360 3.35 -2.18 -1.47
N TYR A 361 4.17 -3.19 -1.18
CA TYR A 361 3.85 -4.57 -1.52
C TYR A 361 2.56 -5.03 -0.84
N ALA A 362 2.41 -4.80 0.47
CA ALA A 362 1.19 -5.17 1.17
C ALA A 362 -0.03 -4.37 0.69
N PHE A 363 0.13 -3.07 0.47
CA PHE A 363 -0.92 -2.14 0.05
C PHE A 363 -1.45 -2.43 -1.36
N VAL A 364 -0.57 -2.83 -2.28
CA VAL A 364 -0.96 -3.21 -3.65
C VAL A 364 -1.51 -4.63 -3.70
N MET A 365 -0.97 -5.58 -2.93
CA MET A 365 -1.38 -6.98 -3.11
C MET A 365 -2.67 -7.31 -2.33
N ALA A 366 -2.90 -6.71 -1.16
CA ALA A 366 -4.05 -7.07 -0.33
C ALA A 366 -5.42 -6.76 -0.93
N PRO A 367 -5.67 -5.61 -1.57
CA PRO A 367 -6.95 -5.35 -2.21
C PRO A 367 -7.25 -6.31 -3.35
N GLN A 368 -6.22 -6.82 -4.04
CA GLN A 368 -6.37 -7.74 -5.16
C GLN A 368 -6.82 -9.15 -4.75
N ASP A 369 -6.46 -9.57 -3.53
CA ASP A 369 -6.84 -10.87 -2.97
C ASP A 369 -8.32 -10.93 -2.56
N VAL A 370 -8.96 -9.77 -2.36
CA VAL A 370 -10.39 -9.71 -2.01
C VAL A 370 -11.21 -10.02 -3.27
N PRO A 371 -12.18 -10.96 -3.24
CA PRO A 371 -13.04 -11.20 -4.39
C PRO A 371 -13.83 -9.95 -4.77
N ASN A 372 -13.84 -9.60 -6.06
CA ASN A 372 -14.72 -8.56 -6.57
C ASN A 372 -16.17 -9.08 -6.51
N SER A 373 -17.09 -8.25 -6.03
CA SER A 373 -18.52 -8.53 -5.92
C SER A 373 -19.27 -8.42 -7.25
#